data_AF-M1DIH1-F1
#
_entry.id   AF-M1DIH1-F1
#
_cell.length_a   1.000
_cell.length_b   1.000
_cell.length_c   1.000
_cell.angle_alpha   90.00
_cell.angle_beta   90.00
_cell.angle_gamma   90.00
#
_symmetry.space_group_name_H-M   'P 1'
#
loop_
_entity.id
_entity.type
_entity.pdbx_description
1 polymer ?
#
loop_
_entity_poly.entity_id
_entity_poly.type
_entity_poly.pdbx_seq_one_letter_code
_entity_poly.pdbx_strand_id
1 'polypeptide(L)'
;MMNFGEDMESNVDFHIKDEAERLLKEIELVKKNVENPEFYTGMHLDLKQNKTIKKHFFRLLGSHSDVQVVIYGLGSIEYSFSSQFQLAVALLLKRDFFNWIGNIEIYDPCLSPADIIVFEKLDLKVLTIDENCKRRVQRPTMFYMPYPHCYLIGNLLGVNWSSSCLSQIYLLTNSFRSTLSDMPRISQLLETVLRLERILHFTAEIDIQTSDDKMYADVFSGFSWHFFDADPNIHIDIDKLGCYWLDMQRHLEEELLEYMEKDIVTSMLFAEFLGDHRGPRHLRCNPVPPPPGWIKLNIYGIGTKGDQPGQYSGIFQDEKGKCFDRYRGYIDVEDNVIAGLEALKIGLAGCVEGRPNAQKLIVESDNVILVHYVNGLFEPNDTIMHRLKEIFDLQKRITCAVYHIYEETNETARDLALRG
;
A
#
# COMPACT_ATOMS: atom_id res chain seq x y z
N MET A 1 -27.21 -51.47 -3.08
CA MET A 1 -26.61 -50.14 -3.32
C MET A 1 -25.13 -50.29 -3.04
N MET A 2 -24.30 -50.24 -4.09
CA MET A 2 -22.84 -50.23 -3.93
C MET A 2 -22.42 -48.91 -3.32
N ASN A 3 -21.49 -48.98 -2.36
CA ASN A 3 -21.02 -47.87 -1.55
C ASN A 3 -20.01 -47.02 -2.35
N PHE A 4 -20.50 -46.24 -3.33
CA PHE A 4 -19.64 -45.47 -4.24
C PHE A 4 -18.95 -44.26 -3.59
N GLY A 5 -19.30 -43.88 -2.36
CA GLY A 5 -18.73 -42.71 -1.68
C GLY A 5 -17.37 -42.98 -1.02
N GLU A 6 -17.27 -44.06 -0.22
CA GLU A 6 -16.05 -44.39 0.54
C GLU A 6 -14.87 -44.80 -0.37
N ASP A 7 -15.13 -45.53 -1.46
CA ASP A 7 -14.09 -45.96 -2.40
C ASP A 7 -13.51 -44.80 -3.22
N MET A 8 -14.30 -43.75 -3.50
CA MET A 8 -13.83 -42.59 -4.28
C MET A 8 -12.94 -41.66 -3.45
N GLU A 9 -13.31 -41.37 -2.19
CA GLU A 9 -12.44 -40.59 -1.28
C GLU A 9 -11.12 -41.31 -1.01
N SER A 10 -11.16 -42.63 -0.77
CA SER A 10 -9.93 -43.41 -0.57
C SER A 10 -9.01 -43.45 -1.80
N ASN A 11 -9.58 -43.44 -3.01
CA ASN A 11 -8.80 -43.42 -4.26
C ASN A 11 -8.21 -42.03 -4.50
N VAL A 12 -8.94 -40.95 -4.22
CA VAL A 12 -8.42 -39.58 -4.31
C VAL A 12 -7.26 -39.38 -3.33
N ASP A 13 -7.41 -39.81 -2.08
CA ASP A 13 -6.34 -39.74 -1.07
C ASP A 13 -5.11 -40.58 -1.46
N PHE A 14 -5.33 -41.74 -2.09
CA PHE A 14 -4.25 -42.57 -2.63
C PHE A 14 -3.48 -41.86 -3.74
N HIS A 15 -4.18 -41.21 -4.68
CA HIS A 15 -3.56 -40.44 -5.76
C HIS A 15 -2.78 -39.23 -5.24
N ILE A 16 -3.29 -38.51 -4.23
CA ILE A 16 -2.59 -37.38 -3.62
C ILE A 16 -1.28 -37.83 -2.95
N LYS A 17 -1.30 -38.97 -2.24
CA LYS A 17 -0.10 -39.51 -1.59
C LYS A 17 0.95 -39.98 -2.58
N ASP A 18 0.55 -40.64 -3.66
CA ASP A 18 1.45 -41.06 -4.75
C ASP A 18 2.09 -39.84 -5.43
N GLU A 19 1.29 -38.81 -5.71
CA GLU A 19 1.78 -37.55 -6.26
C GLU A 19 2.77 -36.86 -5.32
N ALA A 20 2.48 -36.80 -4.01
CA ALA A 20 3.42 -36.26 -3.03
C ALA A 20 4.75 -37.05 -2.98
N GLU A 21 4.71 -38.37 -3.14
CA GLU A 21 5.93 -39.19 -3.24
C GLU A 21 6.73 -38.93 -4.51
N ARG A 22 6.03 -38.67 -5.64
CA ARG A 22 6.66 -38.25 -6.90
C ARG A 22 7.33 -36.88 -6.75
N LEU A 23 6.61 -35.90 -6.21
CA LEU A 23 7.12 -34.54 -5.98
C LEU A 23 8.33 -34.52 -5.05
N LEU A 24 8.34 -35.33 -3.98
CA LEU A 24 9.53 -35.45 -3.12
C LEU A 24 10.77 -35.91 -3.88
N LYS A 25 10.62 -36.90 -4.78
CA LYS A 25 11.73 -37.38 -5.62
C LYS A 25 12.19 -36.28 -6.57
N GLU A 26 11.26 -35.54 -7.16
CA GLU A 26 11.57 -34.40 -8.04
C GLU A 26 12.32 -33.30 -7.28
N ILE A 27 11.87 -32.91 -6.10
CA ILE A 27 12.56 -31.91 -5.27
C ILE A 27 13.99 -32.35 -4.91
N GLU A 28 14.23 -33.62 -4.60
CA GLU A 28 15.59 -34.10 -4.36
C GLU A 28 16.48 -34.06 -5.62
N LEU A 29 15.91 -34.28 -6.80
CA LEU A 29 16.63 -34.12 -8.07
C LEU A 29 16.93 -32.63 -8.35
N VAL A 30 15.94 -31.76 -8.16
CA VAL A 30 16.08 -30.31 -8.33
C VAL A 30 17.12 -29.75 -7.37
N LYS A 31 17.13 -30.17 -6.10
CA LYS A 31 18.17 -29.79 -5.12
C LYS A 31 19.57 -30.12 -5.60
N LYS A 32 19.79 -31.31 -6.15
CA LYS A 32 21.11 -31.70 -6.71
C LYS A 32 21.50 -30.84 -7.91
N ASN A 33 20.53 -30.43 -8.72
CA ASN A 33 20.78 -29.53 -9.85
C ASN A 33 21.08 -28.10 -9.39
N VAL A 34 20.34 -27.59 -8.39
CA VAL A 34 20.54 -26.24 -7.81
C VAL A 34 21.86 -26.14 -7.06
N GLU A 35 22.31 -27.23 -6.43
CA GLU A 35 23.62 -27.33 -5.78
C GLU A 35 24.80 -27.20 -6.78
N ASN A 36 24.51 -27.08 -8.09
CA ASN A 36 25.50 -26.75 -9.10
C ASN A 36 26.32 -25.50 -8.69
N PRO A 37 27.66 -25.60 -8.76
CA PRO A 37 28.56 -24.53 -8.35
C PRO A 37 28.34 -23.16 -9.01
N GLU A 38 27.68 -23.06 -10.16
CA GLU A 38 27.54 -21.77 -10.85
C GLU A 38 26.46 -20.88 -10.21
N PHE A 39 25.41 -21.47 -9.63
CA PHE A 39 24.24 -20.72 -9.15
C PHE A 39 24.21 -20.58 -7.62
N TYR A 40 24.10 -21.69 -6.88
CA TYR A 40 23.97 -21.65 -5.43
C TYR A 40 25.25 -21.15 -4.73
N THR A 41 26.42 -21.35 -5.36
CA THR A 41 27.69 -20.87 -4.81
C THR A 41 27.74 -19.36 -4.68
N GLY A 42 27.11 -18.60 -5.58
CA GLY A 42 27.04 -17.13 -5.49
C GLY A 42 26.37 -16.69 -4.19
N MET A 43 25.11 -17.12 -4.00
CA MET A 43 24.36 -16.87 -2.75
C MET A 43 25.09 -17.38 -1.51
N HIS A 44 25.64 -18.59 -1.58
CA HIS A 44 26.35 -19.19 -0.45
C HIS A 44 27.66 -18.44 -0.13
N LEU A 45 28.40 -17.98 -1.13
CA LEU A 45 29.60 -17.14 -0.96
C LEU A 45 29.22 -15.77 -0.41
N ASP A 46 28.15 -15.14 -0.88
CA ASP A 46 27.64 -13.88 -0.36
C ASP A 46 27.36 -14.01 1.14
N LEU A 47 26.56 -15.01 1.53
CA LEU A 47 26.28 -15.28 2.95
C LEU A 47 27.55 -15.61 3.77
N LYS A 48 28.51 -16.34 3.19
CA LYS A 48 29.75 -16.74 3.89
C LYS A 48 30.87 -15.71 3.89
N GLN A 49 30.92 -14.74 2.98
CA GLN A 49 32.09 -13.88 2.79
C GLN A 49 31.76 -12.39 2.74
N ASN A 50 30.53 -12.02 2.36
CA ASN A 50 30.15 -10.62 2.25
C ASN A 50 30.12 -9.98 3.65
N LYS A 51 31.04 -9.04 3.87
CA LYS A 51 31.23 -8.36 5.17
C LYS A 51 29.99 -7.57 5.57
N THR A 52 29.27 -7.00 4.60
CA THR A 52 28.04 -6.23 4.84
C THR A 52 26.93 -7.15 5.32
N ILE A 53 26.70 -8.26 4.60
CA ILE A 53 25.73 -9.29 5.00
C ILE A 53 26.03 -9.80 6.41
N LYS A 54 27.28 -10.20 6.69
CA LYS A 54 27.68 -10.65 8.03
C LYS A 54 27.43 -9.61 9.11
N LYS A 55 27.80 -8.35 8.86
CA LYS A 55 27.58 -7.25 9.82
C LYS A 55 26.09 -7.12 10.15
N HIS A 56 25.21 -7.15 9.15
CA HIS A 56 23.78 -7.10 9.39
C HIS A 56 23.26 -8.33 10.13
N PHE A 57 23.72 -9.54 9.77
CA PHE A 57 23.36 -10.77 10.50
C PHE A 57 23.77 -10.71 11.98
N PHE A 58 25.02 -10.35 12.29
CA PHE A 58 25.49 -10.27 13.67
C PHE A 58 24.68 -9.27 14.49
N ARG A 59 24.33 -8.12 13.89
CA ARG A 59 23.50 -7.12 14.57
C ARG A 59 22.07 -7.63 14.81
N LEU A 60 21.47 -8.23 13.79
CA LEU A 60 20.07 -8.61 13.79
C LEU A 60 19.81 -9.83 14.69
N LEU A 61 20.68 -10.84 14.65
CA LEU A 61 20.59 -12.00 15.55
C LEU A 61 20.72 -11.57 17.01
N GLY A 62 21.58 -10.60 17.33
CA GLY A 62 21.74 -10.10 18.68
C GLY A 62 22.05 -11.24 19.66
N SER A 63 21.13 -11.49 20.61
CA SER A 63 21.22 -12.62 21.55
C SER A 63 20.50 -13.90 21.08
N HIS A 64 19.78 -13.86 19.97
CA HIS A 64 19.10 -15.02 19.40
C HIS A 64 20.10 -15.96 18.72
N SER A 65 19.87 -17.26 18.86
CA SER A 65 20.67 -18.29 18.20
C SER A 65 20.31 -18.43 16.72
N ASP A 66 19.06 -18.15 16.35
CA ASP A 66 18.53 -18.34 15.00
C ASP A 66 17.54 -17.24 14.58
N VAL A 67 17.24 -17.21 13.28
CA VAL A 67 16.14 -16.47 12.69
C VAL A 67 14.98 -17.40 12.38
N GLN A 68 13.75 -16.91 12.52
CA GLN A 68 12.60 -17.57 11.91
C GLN A 68 12.67 -17.39 10.41
N VAL A 69 12.25 -18.39 9.64
CA VAL A 69 12.01 -18.19 8.20
C VAL A 69 10.52 -18.32 7.93
N VAL A 70 9.98 -17.40 7.15
CA VAL A 70 8.61 -17.44 6.65
C VAL A 70 8.67 -17.29 5.14
N ILE A 71 8.16 -18.29 4.43
CA ILE A 71 8.05 -18.29 2.97
C ILE A 71 6.62 -17.90 2.59
N TYR A 72 6.46 -16.84 1.81
CA TYR A 72 5.18 -16.44 1.21
C TYR A 72 5.30 -16.36 -0.30
N GLY A 73 4.26 -16.76 -1.03
CA GLY A 73 4.20 -16.51 -2.47
C GLY A 73 5.09 -17.46 -3.28
N LEU A 74 5.43 -18.64 -2.75
CA LEU A 74 6.23 -19.63 -3.48
C LEU A 74 5.48 -20.18 -4.70
N GLY A 75 4.15 -20.23 -4.66
CA GLY A 75 3.32 -21.03 -5.55
C GLY A 75 3.33 -22.53 -5.20
N SER A 76 2.66 -23.31 -6.05
CA SER A 76 2.59 -24.77 -5.93
C SER A 76 3.81 -25.45 -6.57
N ILE A 77 4.44 -26.39 -5.86
CA ILE A 77 5.54 -27.18 -6.44
C ILE A 77 5.04 -28.31 -7.34
N GLU A 78 3.76 -28.69 -7.21
CA GLU A 78 3.09 -29.59 -8.16
C GLU A 78 2.94 -28.95 -9.55
N TYR A 79 2.60 -27.66 -9.60
CA TYR A 79 2.21 -26.99 -10.84
C TYR A 79 3.30 -26.09 -11.45
N SER A 80 4.39 -25.82 -10.73
CA SER A 80 5.41 -24.85 -11.15
C SER A 80 6.82 -25.35 -10.90
N PHE A 81 7.59 -25.53 -11.98
CA PHE A 81 9.02 -25.82 -11.88
C PHE A 81 9.75 -24.68 -11.16
N SER A 82 9.44 -23.41 -11.44
CA SER A 82 10.07 -22.28 -10.74
C SER A 82 9.92 -22.39 -9.22
N SER A 83 8.75 -22.82 -8.74
CA SER A 83 8.47 -23.05 -7.32
C SER A 83 9.30 -24.20 -6.75
N GLN A 84 9.52 -25.28 -7.53
CA GLN A 84 10.44 -26.36 -7.15
C GLN A 84 11.88 -25.85 -6.98
N PHE A 85 12.38 -25.04 -7.93
CA PHE A 85 13.73 -24.46 -7.87
C PHE A 85 13.89 -23.49 -6.70
N GLN A 86 12.90 -22.63 -6.47
CA GLN A 86 12.89 -21.67 -5.35
C GLN A 86 12.83 -22.38 -3.99
N LEU A 87 12.03 -23.45 -3.88
CA LEU A 87 12.01 -24.27 -2.67
C LEU A 87 13.35 -24.95 -2.42
N ALA A 88 13.95 -25.52 -3.47
CA ALA A 88 15.25 -26.18 -3.38
C ALA A 88 16.33 -25.24 -2.82
N VAL A 89 16.35 -23.97 -3.23
CA VAL A 89 17.25 -22.96 -2.66
C VAL A 89 16.99 -22.76 -1.17
N ALA A 90 15.74 -22.56 -0.75
CA ALA A 90 15.41 -22.37 0.66
C ALA A 90 15.84 -23.57 1.53
N LEU A 91 15.68 -24.80 1.01
CA LEU A 91 16.12 -26.02 1.68
C LEU A 91 17.65 -26.14 1.76
N LEU A 92 18.37 -25.78 0.69
CA LEU A 92 19.83 -25.77 0.69
C LEU A 92 20.39 -24.73 1.66
N LEU A 93 19.79 -23.53 1.71
CA LEU A 93 20.12 -22.51 2.70
C LEU A 93 19.92 -23.05 4.11
N LYS A 94 18.76 -23.65 4.43
CA LYS A 94 18.50 -24.28 5.73
C LYS A 94 19.56 -25.31 6.09
N ARG A 95 19.97 -26.15 5.14
CA ARG A 95 20.99 -27.18 5.33
C ARG A 95 22.35 -26.58 5.66
N ASP A 96 22.82 -25.62 4.86
CA ASP A 96 24.20 -25.11 4.96
C ASP A 96 24.38 -24.06 6.06
N PHE A 97 23.29 -23.44 6.47
CA PHE A 97 23.23 -22.38 7.46
C PHE A 97 22.34 -22.74 8.65
N PHE A 98 22.18 -24.03 8.94
CA PHE A 98 21.34 -24.58 10.02
C PHE A 98 21.65 -24.00 11.41
N ASN A 99 22.85 -23.44 11.60
CA ASN A 99 23.29 -22.84 12.84
C ASN A 99 22.63 -21.50 13.14
N TRP A 100 22.04 -20.84 12.14
CA TRP A 100 21.30 -19.58 12.32
C TRP A 100 19.98 -19.53 11.57
N ILE A 101 19.72 -20.41 10.60
CA ILE A 101 18.39 -20.61 10.00
C ILE A 101 17.61 -21.59 10.87
N GLY A 102 16.58 -21.09 11.53
CA GLY A 102 15.70 -21.88 12.37
C GLY A 102 14.59 -22.60 11.59
N ASN A 103 13.46 -22.79 12.26
CA ASN A 103 12.28 -23.38 11.65
C ASN A 103 11.75 -22.53 10.50
N ILE A 104 11.29 -23.21 9.45
CA ILE A 104 10.68 -22.60 8.27
C ILE A 104 9.18 -22.81 8.35
N GLU A 105 8.44 -21.71 8.24
CA GLU A 105 7.00 -21.71 8.01
C GLU A 105 6.72 -21.31 6.55
N ILE A 106 5.68 -21.88 5.95
CA ILE A 106 5.34 -21.62 4.55
C ILE A 106 3.84 -21.43 4.36
N TYR A 107 3.48 -20.47 3.51
CA TYR A 107 2.11 -20.27 3.06
C TYR A 107 2.06 -19.82 1.60
N ASP A 108 1.11 -20.39 0.86
CA ASP A 108 0.68 -19.87 -0.43
C ASP A 108 -0.80 -20.24 -0.64
N PRO A 109 -1.66 -19.35 -1.17
CA PRO A 109 -3.04 -19.70 -1.48
C PRO A 109 -3.17 -20.77 -2.58
N CYS A 110 -2.13 -20.98 -3.39
CA CYS A 110 -2.12 -21.93 -4.49
C CYS A 110 -1.61 -23.33 -4.10
N LEU A 111 -1.27 -23.59 -2.83
CA LEU A 111 -0.76 -24.91 -2.42
C LEU A 111 -1.78 -26.01 -2.69
N SER A 112 -1.34 -27.06 -3.35
CA SER A 112 -2.10 -28.29 -3.54
C SER A 112 -2.06 -29.17 -2.29
N PRO A 113 -2.98 -30.14 -2.15
CA PRO A 113 -2.89 -31.14 -1.09
C PRO A 113 -1.57 -31.93 -1.11
N ALA A 114 -1.00 -32.19 -2.29
CA ALA A 114 0.28 -32.87 -2.41
C ALA A 114 1.43 -31.99 -1.91
N ASP A 115 1.43 -30.68 -2.22
CA ASP A 115 2.40 -29.71 -1.72
C ASP A 115 2.46 -29.73 -0.18
N ILE A 116 1.29 -29.71 0.47
CA ILE A 116 1.19 -29.72 1.94
C ILE A 116 1.87 -30.96 2.53
N ILE A 117 1.58 -32.15 1.98
CA ILE A 117 2.20 -33.41 2.42
C ILE A 117 3.72 -33.38 2.21
N VAL A 118 4.19 -32.86 1.06
CA VAL A 118 5.61 -32.75 0.77
C VAL A 118 6.30 -31.81 1.76
N PHE A 119 5.71 -30.66 2.05
CA PHE A 119 6.27 -29.67 2.97
C PHE A 119 6.38 -30.21 4.40
N GLU A 120 5.36 -30.91 4.89
CA GLU A 120 5.40 -31.57 6.19
C GLU A 120 6.50 -32.65 6.25
N LYS A 121 6.66 -33.45 5.19
CA LYS A 121 7.74 -34.46 5.09
C LYS A 121 9.14 -33.84 5.00
N LEU A 122 9.26 -32.56 4.64
CA LEU A 122 10.51 -31.79 4.57
C LEU A 122 10.77 -30.95 5.83
N ASP A 123 10.03 -31.19 6.93
CA ASP A 123 10.11 -30.43 8.18
C ASP A 123 9.85 -28.92 7.99
N LEU A 124 8.93 -28.58 7.09
CA LEU A 124 8.38 -27.24 6.91
C LEU A 124 7.00 -27.17 7.55
N LYS A 125 6.74 -26.11 8.32
CA LYS A 125 5.43 -25.91 8.93
C LYS A 125 4.52 -25.16 7.96
N VAL A 126 3.51 -25.85 7.45
CA VAL A 126 2.48 -25.24 6.61
C VAL A 126 1.55 -24.39 7.47
N LEU A 127 1.37 -23.13 7.10
CA LEU A 127 0.41 -22.25 7.73
C LEU A 127 -0.98 -22.49 7.13
N THR A 128 -2.02 -22.43 7.96
CA THR A 128 -3.40 -22.69 7.53
C THR A 128 -4.24 -21.42 7.39
N ILE A 129 -3.67 -20.26 7.69
CA ILE A 129 -4.34 -18.96 7.69
C ILE A 129 -3.63 -18.06 6.69
N ASP A 130 -4.40 -17.48 5.77
CA ASP A 130 -3.91 -16.39 4.93
C ASP A 130 -3.69 -15.14 5.79
N GLU A 131 -2.43 -14.85 6.10
CA GLU A 131 -2.07 -13.62 6.79
C GLU A 131 -1.99 -12.41 5.86
N ASN A 132 -2.13 -12.62 4.54
CA ASN A 132 -1.96 -11.60 3.50
C ASN A 132 -0.62 -10.84 3.65
N CYS A 133 0.43 -11.58 4.04
CA CYS A 133 1.76 -11.08 4.41
C CYS A 133 1.79 -10.08 5.58
N LYS A 134 0.71 -9.96 6.38
CA LYS A 134 0.62 -9.06 7.55
C LYS A 134 1.13 -9.72 8.83
N ARG A 135 2.25 -10.42 8.75
CA ARG A 135 2.89 -11.03 9.92
C ARG A 135 3.74 -10.01 10.67
N ARG A 136 3.34 -9.72 11.90
CA ARG A 136 4.11 -8.88 12.82
C ARG A 136 5.30 -9.67 13.37
N VAL A 137 6.50 -9.10 13.25
CA VAL A 137 7.70 -9.70 13.84
C VAL A 137 7.70 -9.60 15.36
N GLN A 138 8.12 -10.68 16.00
CA GLN A 138 8.32 -10.76 17.46
C GLN A 138 9.78 -11.08 17.81
N ARG A 139 10.56 -11.47 16.79
CA ARG A 139 11.94 -11.91 16.86
C ARG A 139 12.58 -11.72 15.48
N PRO A 140 13.91 -11.81 15.36
CA PRO A 140 14.60 -11.95 14.08
C PRO A 140 13.90 -12.89 13.10
N THR A 141 13.40 -12.33 12.00
CA THR A 141 12.60 -13.08 11.02
C THR A 141 13.07 -12.78 9.61
N MET A 142 13.45 -13.83 8.89
CA MET A 142 13.64 -13.84 7.46
C MET A 142 12.32 -14.11 6.76
N PHE A 143 11.90 -13.18 5.91
CA PHE A 143 10.85 -13.42 4.93
C PHE A 143 11.50 -13.77 3.60
N TYR A 144 11.12 -14.91 3.04
CA TYR A 144 11.46 -15.29 1.68
C TYR A 144 10.21 -15.16 0.81
N MET A 145 10.24 -14.20 -0.11
CA MET A 145 9.09 -13.86 -0.94
C MET A 145 9.57 -13.84 -2.40
N PRO A 146 9.45 -14.95 -3.14
CA PRO A 146 9.84 -14.96 -4.55
C PRO A 146 8.76 -14.29 -5.41
N TYR A 147 9.12 -13.22 -6.13
CA TYR A 147 8.21 -12.46 -7.00
C TYR A 147 6.84 -12.08 -6.39
N PRO A 148 6.79 -11.52 -5.17
CA PRO A 148 5.54 -11.11 -4.60
C PRO A 148 4.94 -9.97 -5.41
N HIS A 149 3.61 -9.93 -5.51
CA HIS A 149 2.95 -8.68 -5.85
C HIS A 149 3.36 -7.60 -4.83
N CYS A 150 3.66 -6.41 -5.32
CA CYS A 150 4.15 -5.29 -4.52
C CYS A 150 3.28 -4.98 -3.29
N TYR A 151 1.95 -5.13 -3.36
CA TYR A 151 1.06 -4.92 -2.21
C TYR A 151 1.35 -5.86 -1.04
N LEU A 152 1.88 -7.07 -1.28
CA LEU A 152 2.27 -8.02 -0.24
C LEU A 152 3.50 -7.52 0.52
N ILE A 153 4.47 -6.93 -0.19
CA ILE A 153 5.61 -6.23 0.43
C ILE A 153 5.07 -5.05 1.25
N GLY A 154 4.14 -4.27 0.68
CA GLY A 154 3.50 -3.14 1.37
C GLY A 154 2.77 -3.54 2.66
N ASN A 155 2.10 -4.69 2.68
CA ASN A 155 1.44 -5.27 3.85
C ASN A 155 2.44 -5.66 4.94
N LEU A 156 3.53 -6.35 4.56
CA LEU A 156 4.58 -6.77 5.48
C LEU A 156 5.26 -5.56 6.14
N LEU A 157 5.58 -4.55 5.34
CA LEU A 157 6.17 -3.30 5.84
C LEU A 157 5.18 -2.55 6.74
N GLY A 158 3.90 -2.47 6.34
CA GLY A 158 2.87 -1.74 7.07
C GLY A 158 2.61 -2.26 8.49
N VAL A 159 2.48 -3.59 8.66
CA VAL A 159 2.27 -4.17 10.00
C VAL A 159 3.51 -4.06 10.90
N ASN A 160 4.68 -3.86 10.30
CA ASN A 160 5.97 -3.75 10.98
C ASN A 160 6.56 -2.33 10.92
N TRP A 161 5.73 -1.31 10.68
CA TRP A 161 6.17 0.08 10.45
C TRP A 161 6.66 0.78 11.74
N SER A 162 7.83 0.36 12.24
CA SER A 162 8.60 0.98 13.31
C SER A 162 10.08 0.61 13.14
N SER A 163 11.00 1.43 13.62
CA SER A 163 12.45 1.11 13.57
C SER A 163 12.74 -0.23 14.25
N SER A 164 12.13 -0.45 15.41
CA SER A 164 12.27 -1.67 16.20
C SER A 164 11.85 -2.93 15.44
N CYS A 165 10.72 -2.91 14.74
CA CYS A 165 10.24 -4.06 13.97
C CYS A 165 11.00 -4.21 12.65
N LEU A 166 11.22 -3.13 11.89
CA LEU A 166 11.93 -3.21 10.61
C LEU A 166 13.36 -3.74 10.79
N SER A 167 14.06 -3.34 11.85
CA SER A 167 15.42 -3.82 12.16
C SER A 167 15.51 -5.33 12.47
N GLN A 168 14.38 -5.99 12.72
CA GLN A 168 14.29 -7.44 12.93
C GLN A 168 13.96 -8.22 11.65
N ILE A 169 13.66 -7.53 10.54
CA ILE A 169 13.30 -8.15 9.28
C ILE A 169 14.55 -8.36 8.41
N TYR A 170 14.67 -9.57 7.89
CA TYR A 170 15.52 -9.90 6.77
C TYR A 170 14.62 -10.29 5.58
N LEU A 171 14.84 -9.73 4.40
CA LEU A 171 13.97 -10.01 3.27
C LEU A 171 14.78 -10.48 2.06
N LEU A 172 14.41 -11.64 1.54
CA LEU A 172 14.87 -12.16 0.26
C LEU A 172 13.71 -12.06 -0.72
N THR A 173 13.82 -11.13 -1.67
CA THR A 173 12.76 -10.81 -2.64
C THR A 173 13.36 -10.06 -3.83
N ASN A 174 12.52 -9.68 -4.78
CA ASN A 174 12.87 -8.80 -5.88
C ASN A 174 13.42 -7.45 -5.39
N SER A 175 14.38 -6.91 -6.13
CA SER A 175 14.96 -5.59 -5.91
C SER A 175 13.87 -4.53 -5.70
N PHE A 176 13.96 -3.79 -4.60
CA PHE A 176 13.07 -2.66 -4.34
C PHE A 176 13.26 -1.54 -5.36
N ARG A 177 14.49 -1.31 -5.83
CA ARG A 177 14.79 -0.30 -6.86
C ARG A 177 14.15 -0.66 -8.19
N SER A 178 14.25 -1.92 -8.61
CA SER A 178 13.57 -2.40 -9.83
C SER A 178 12.06 -2.31 -9.65
N THR A 179 11.54 -2.83 -8.53
CA THR A 179 10.10 -2.81 -8.24
C THR A 179 9.53 -1.39 -8.30
N LEU A 180 10.20 -0.40 -7.69
CA LEU A 180 9.75 1.00 -7.73
C LEU A 180 9.84 1.64 -9.12
N SER A 181 10.78 1.23 -9.96
CA SER A 181 10.94 1.78 -11.31
C SER A 181 9.82 1.34 -12.25
N ASP A 182 9.28 0.13 -12.03
CA ASP A 182 8.21 -0.44 -12.85
C ASP A 182 6.80 -0.08 -12.34
N MET A 183 6.71 0.50 -11.14
CA MET A 183 5.43 0.76 -10.48
C MET A 183 4.80 2.07 -10.95
N PRO A 184 3.54 2.06 -11.43
CA PRO A 184 2.81 3.28 -11.65
C PRO A 184 2.59 3.99 -10.31
N ARG A 185 3.04 5.25 -10.23
CA ARG A 185 2.92 6.11 -9.03
C ARG A 185 1.48 6.41 -8.63
N ILE A 186 0.53 6.04 -9.48
CA ILE A 186 -0.87 6.43 -9.37
C ILE A 186 -1.71 5.15 -9.26
N SER A 187 -1.97 4.67 -8.04
CA SER A 187 -2.84 3.50 -7.82
C SER A 187 -3.15 3.22 -6.34
N GLN A 188 -3.98 2.20 -6.10
CA GLN A 188 -4.19 1.47 -4.83
C GLN A 188 -2.89 1.03 -4.13
N LEU A 189 -1.74 1.12 -4.80
CA LEU A 189 -0.42 0.72 -4.30
C LEU A 189 0.40 1.90 -3.76
N LEU A 190 -0.13 3.12 -3.75
CA LEU A 190 0.62 4.30 -3.30
C LEU A 190 1.21 4.14 -1.90
N GLU A 191 0.45 3.53 -0.99
CA GLU A 191 0.92 3.24 0.37
C GLU A 191 2.20 2.37 0.35
N THR A 192 2.24 1.36 -0.52
CA THR A 192 3.43 0.53 -0.76
C THR A 192 4.58 1.34 -1.35
N VAL A 193 4.32 2.14 -2.38
CA VAL A 193 5.34 2.97 -3.05
C VAL A 193 6.01 3.89 -2.02
N LEU A 194 5.21 4.62 -1.24
CA LEU A 194 5.71 5.53 -0.21
C LEU A 194 6.48 4.81 0.90
N ARG A 195 6.08 3.60 1.27
CA ARG A 195 6.86 2.78 2.21
C ARG A 195 8.21 2.43 1.64
N LEU A 196 8.24 1.93 0.40
CA LEU A 196 9.48 1.52 -0.26
C LEU A 196 10.42 2.72 -0.43
N GLU A 197 9.95 3.85 -0.95
CA GLU A 197 10.76 5.08 -1.08
C GLU A 197 11.34 5.53 0.28
N ARG A 198 10.55 5.43 1.35
CA ARG A 198 11.00 5.76 2.70
C ARG A 198 12.01 4.78 3.26
N ILE A 199 11.91 3.48 3.01
CA ILE A 199 12.89 2.55 3.57
C ILE A 199 14.18 2.51 2.76
N LEU A 200 14.13 2.88 1.47
CA LEU A 200 15.29 2.80 0.56
C LEU A 200 16.54 3.52 1.10
N HIS A 201 16.39 4.66 1.78
CA HIS A 201 17.55 5.42 2.27
C HIS A 201 18.32 4.74 3.42
N PHE A 202 17.71 3.77 4.09
CA PHE A 202 18.34 2.97 5.15
C PHE A 202 18.27 1.46 4.88
N THR A 203 17.88 1.06 3.67
CA THR A 203 17.91 -0.34 3.25
C THR A 203 19.25 -0.63 2.60
N ALA A 204 20.00 -1.58 3.17
CA ALA A 204 21.11 -2.21 2.49
C ALA A 204 20.55 -3.30 1.58
N GLU A 205 20.50 -3.01 0.28
CA GLU A 205 20.09 -3.93 -0.77
C GLU A 205 21.34 -4.53 -1.42
N ILE A 206 21.42 -5.86 -1.47
CA ILE A 206 22.57 -6.60 -1.98
C ILE A 206 22.06 -7.59 -3.00
N ASP A 207 22.30 -7.28 -4.27
CA ASP A 207 21.88 -8.11 -5.39
C ASP A 207 22.55 -9.48 -5.35
N ILE A 208 21.77 -10.50 -5.66
CA ILE A 208 22.29 -11.85 -5.80
C ILE A 208 22.91 -11.98 -7.17
N GLN A 209 24.19 -12.32 -7.19
CA GLN A 209 24.87 -12.65 -8.44
C GLN A 209 24.33 -13.98 -8.94
N THR A 210 23.53 -13.94 -10.02
CA THR A 210 23.08 -15.14 -10.73
C THR A 210 24.15 -15.60 -11.72
N SER A 211 24.23 -16.90 -11.99
CA SER A 211 25.07 -17.47 -13.04
C SER A 211 24.71 -16.95 -14.43
N ASP A 212 25.64 -17.07 -15.40
CA ASP A 212 25.38 -16.83 -16.82
C ASP A 212 24.38 -17.84 -17.44
N ASP A 213 24.04 -18.93 -16.74
CA ASP A 213 23.01 -19.88 -17.15
C ASP A 213 21.63 -19.21 -17.14
N LYS A 214 21.05 -19.11 -18.34
CA LYS A 214 19.77 -18.46 -18.62
C LYS A 214 18.61 -19.03 -17.81
N MET A 215 18.59 -20.34 -17.53
CA MET A 215 17.50 -20.94 -16.78
C MET A 215 17.43 -20.39 -15.35
N TYR A 216 18.58 -20.30 -14.67
CA TYR A 216 18.64 -19.79 -13.31
C TYR A 216 18.54 -18.27 -13.25
N ALA A 217 19.08 -17.58 -14.27
CA ALA A 217 18.91 -16.15 -14.44
C ALA A 217 17.42 -15.78 -14.53
N ASP A 218 16.57 -16.60 -15.16
CA ASP A 218 15.13 -16.32 -15.26
C ASP A 218 14.39 -16.57 -13.93
N VAL A 219 14.76 -17.59 -13.14
CA VAL A 219 14.09 -17.94 -11.86
C VAL A 219 14.45 -16.99 -10.71
N PHE A 220 15.60 -16.33 -10.78
CA PHE A 220 16.08 -15.41 -9.74
C PHE A 220 16.46 -14.02 -10.28
N SER A 221 16.00 -13.69 -11.48
CA SER A 221 16.21 -12.38 -12.10
C SER A 221 15.74 -11.28 -11.15
N GLY A 222 16.64 -10.36 -10.82
CA GLY A 222 16.34 -9.21 -9.98
C GLY A 222 16.12 -9.55 -8.50
N PHE A 223 16.56 -10.70 -7.99
CA PHE A 223 16.52 -10.99 -6.55
C PHE A 223 17.65 -10.31 -5.78
N SER A 224 17.32 -9.78 -4.60
CA SER A 224 18.26 -9.11 -3.72
C SER A 224 17.97 -9.45 -2.26
N TRP A 225 19.03 -9.40 -1.45
CA TRP A 225 18.93 -9.40 0.00
C TRP A 225 18.66 -7.99 0.50
N HIS A 226 17.73 -7.83 1.42
CA HIS A 226 17.37 -6.53 2.00
C HIS A 226 17.55 -6.58 3.51
N PHE A 227 18.32 -5.62 4.02
CA PHE A 227 18.53 -5.41 5.44
C PHE A 227 18.18 -3.97 5.81
N PHE A 228 17.37 -3.80 6.84
CA PHE A 228 16.97 -2.48 7.32
C PHE A 228 17.93 -1.99 8.41
N ASP A 229 18.55 -0.84 8.18
CA ASP A 229 19.38 -0.13 9.15
C ASP A 229 18.69 1.14 9.63
N ALA A 230 17.51 0.97 10.23
CA ALA A 230 16.80 2.06 10.87
C ALA A 230 17.57 2.46 12.14
N ASP A 231 18.60 3.30 11.99
CA ASP A 231 19.31 3.91 13.12
C ASP A 231 18.30 4.75 13.92
N PRO A 232 18.09 4.47 15.22
CA PRO A 232 17.21 5.26 16.06
C PRO A 232 17.60 6.75 16.15
N ASN A 233 18.85 7.09 15.81
CA ASN A 233 19.39 8.45 15.85
C ASN A 233 19.33 9.17 14.50
N ILE A 234 19.13 8.45 13.39
CA ILE A 234 18.70 9.09 12.16
C ILE A 234 17.25 9.49 12.43
N HIS A 235 16.94 10.78 12.32
CA HIS A 235 15.57 11.29 12.43
C HIS A 235 14.72 10.73 11.28
N ILE A 236 14.34 9.46 11.37
CA ILE A 236 13.43 8.82 10.46
C ILE A 236 12.06 8.90 11.12
N ASP A 237 11.13 9.60 10.49
CA ASP A 237 9.77 9.81 10.99
C ASP A 237 8.91 8.53 11.04
N ILE A 238 9.53 7.35 10.90
CA ILE A 238 8.89 6.03 11.00
C ILE A 238 8.28 5.79 12.38
N ASP A 239 8.95 6.23 13.45
CA ASP A 239 8.47 6.04 14.83
C ASP A 239 7.56 7.17 15.32
N LYS A 240 7.37 8.24 14.52
CA LYS A 240 6.49 9.34 14.90
C LYS A 240 5.03 8.96 14.59
N LEU A 241 4.24 8.82 15.66
CA LEU A 241 2.80 8.54 15.57
C LEU A 241 2.10 9.62 14.73
N GLY A 242 1.38 9.20 13.68
CA GLY A 242 0.60 10.10 12.81
C GLY A 242 1.39 10.76 11.66
N CYS A 243 2.73 10.81 11.71
CA CYS A 243 3.53 11.42 10.63
C CYS A 243 3.37 10.68 9.30
N TYR A 244 3.34 9.34 9.33
CA TYR A 244 3.22 8.54 8.13
C TYR A 244 1.94 8.86 7.32
N TRP A 245 0.79 8.99 7.98
CA TRP A 245 -0.48 9.30 7.29
C TRP A 245 -0.55 10.75 6.80
N LEU A 246 -0.07 11.70 7.60
CA LEU A 246 0.00 13.12 7.22
C LEU A 246 0.91 13.31 6.00
N ASP A 247 2.05 12.62 5.99
CA ASP A 247 2.97 12.69 4.86
C ASP A 247 2.42 11.99 3.62
N MET A 248 1.69 10.88 3.77
CA MET A 248 0.99 10.25 2.64
C MET A 248 -0.07 11.17 2.04
N GLN A 249 -0.87 11.82 2.89
CA GLN A 249 -1.85 12.79 2.43
C GLN A 249 -1.16 13.99 1.76
N ARG A 250 -0.05 14.49 2.32
CA ARG A 250 0.72 15.58 1.73
C ARG A 250 1.33 15.16 0.40
N HIS A 251 1.90 13.97 0.28
CA HIS A 251 2.46 13.48 -0.99
C HIS A 251 1.37 13.32 -2.05
N LEU A 252 0.19 12.79 -1.69
CA LEU A 252 -0.98 12.75 -2.55
C LEU A 252 -1.37 14.15 -3.05
N GLU A 253 -1.42 15.13 -2.14
CA GLU A 253 -1.72 16.51 -2.48
C GLU A 253 -0.59 17.12 -3.35
N GLU A 254 0.68 16.97 -3.01
CA GLU A 254 1.80 17.52 -3.78
C GLU A 254 1.89 16.91 -5.19
N GLU A 255 1.81 15.59 -5.35
CA GLU A 255 1.82 14.97 -6.68
C GLU A 255 0.59 15.43 -7.49
N LEU A 256 -0.61 15.40 -6.90
CA LEU A 256 -1.84 15.89 -7.52
C LEU A 256 -1.66 17.33 -8.06
N LEU A 257 -1.13 18.23 -7.23
CA LEU A 257 -1.02 19.64 -7.58
C LEU A 257 0.14 19.89 -8.55
N GLU A 258 1.23 19.11 -8.49
CA GLU A 258 2.32 19.16 -9.47
C GLU A 258 1.83 18.78 -10.87
N TYR A 259 0.93 17.79 -10.99
CA TYR A 259 0.26 17.48 -12.26
C TYR A 259 -0.59 18.67 -12.74
N MET A 260 -1.31 19.34 -11.84
CA MET A 260 -2.12 20.52 -12.17
C MET A 260 -1.29 21.75 -12.57
N GLU A 261 0.00 21.82 -12.22
CA GLU A 261 0.91 22.89 -12.66
C GLU A 261 1.46 22.67 -14.07
N LYS A 262 1.56 21.42 -14.52
CA LYS A 262 2.18 21.03 -15.80
C LYS A 262 1.21 21.07 -16.98
N ASP A 263 -0.10 20.99 -16.75
CA ASP A 263 -1.14 21.07 -17.78
C ASP A 263 -2.13 22.20 -17.53
N ILE A 264 -2.40 23.00 -18.58
CA ILE A 264 -3.52 23.94 -18.58
C ILE A 264 -4.82 23.15 -18.70
N VAL A 265 -5.53 23.01 -17.58
CA VAL A 265 -7.00 22.85 -17.43
C VAL A 265 -7.62 21.56 -17.99
N THR A 266 -8.10 20.67 -17.11
CA THR A 266 -9.49 20.13 -17.12
C THR A 266 -9.75 19.29 -15.88
N SER A 267 -10.95 19.43 -15.31
CA SER A 267 -11.46 18.61 -14.19
C SER A 267 -11.55 17.11 -14.48
N MET A 268 -11.32 16.67 -15.72
CA MET A 268 -11.52 15.30 -16.18
C MET A 268 -10.39 14.35 -15.76
N LEU A 269 -9.12 14.71 -16.02
CA LEU A 269 -7.96 13.98 -15.46
C LEU A 269 -8.03 14.00 -13.93
N PHE A 270 -8.41 15.14 -13.35
CA PHE A 270 -8.62 15.31 -11.91
C PHE A 270 -9.71 14.36 -11.35
N ALA A 271 -10.82 14.18 -12.06
CA ALA A 271 -11.90 13.27 -11.70
C ALA A 271 -11.48 11.80 -11.78
N GLU A 272 -10.72 11.42 -12.80
CA GLU A 272 -10.14 10.08 -12.93
C GLU A 272 -9.15 9.76 -11.79
N PHE A 273 -8.36 10.74 -11.33
CA PHE A 273 -7.32 10.53 -10.31
C PHE A 273 -7.85 10.38 -8.87
N LEU A 274 -8.81 11.20 -8.45
CA LEU A 274 -9.32 11.20 -7.07
C LEU A 274 -10.80 10.85 -6.92
N GLY A 275 -11.56 10.91 -8.02
CA GLY A 275 -12.98 10.60 -8.00
C GLY A 275 -13.28 9.10 -8.02
N ASP A 276 -12.41 8.30 -8.64
CA ASP A 276 -12.60 6.85 -8.75
C ASP A 276 -12.15 6.06 -7.50
N HIS A 277 -11.31 6.65 -6.66
CA HIS A 277 -10.69 5.97 -5.53
C HIS A 277 -10.97 6.70 -4.21
N ARG A 278 -11.89 6.14 -3.41
CA ARG A 278 -12.08 6.56 -2.02
C ARG A 278 -10.84 6.18 -1.21
N GLY A 279 -10.00 7.17 -0.88
CA GLY A 279 -8.87 6.95 0.03
C GLY A 279 -9.34 6.35 1.37
N PRO A 280 -8.58 5.42 1.97
CA PRO A 280 -8.95 4.85 3.27
C PRO A 280 -9.12 5.93 4.34
N ARG A 281 -10.02 5.70 5.30
CA ARG A 281 -10.44 6.70 6.30
C ARG A 281 -9.28 7.39 7.01
N HIS A 282 -8.25 6.62 7.37
CA HIS A 282 -7.07 7.13 8.07
C HIS A 282 -6.25 8.15 7.24
N LEU A 283 -6.42 8.22 5.92
CA LEU A 283 -5.77 9.21 5.04
C LEU A 283 -6.56 10.51 4.88
N ARG A 284 -7.85 10.55 5.24
CA ARG A 284 -8.73 11.71 5.00
C ARG A 284 -9.49 12.16 6.26
N CYS A 285 -9.13 11.61 7.42
CA CYS A 285 -9.70 11.94 8.73
C CYS A 285 -8.81 12.89 9.56
N ASN A 286 -7.75 13.46 8.99
CA ASN A 286 -6.86 14.39 9.66
C ASN A 286 -6.75 15.70 8.87
N PRO A 287 -6.70 16.86 9.54
CA PRO A 287 -6.48 18.13 8.88
C PRO A 287 -5.02 18.24 8.42
N VAL A 288 -4.82 18.55 7.14
CA VAL A 288 -3.49 18.79 6.54
C VAL A 288 -3.49 20.18 5.92
N PRO A 289 -2.50 21.04 6.20
CA PRO A 289 -2.37 22.32 5.51
C PRO A 289 -2.15 22.13 4.01
N PRO A 290 -2.69 23.01 3.15
CA PRO A 290 -2.44 22.93 1.71
C PRO A 290 -0.95 23.18 1.38
N PRO A 291 -0.46 22.68 0.23
CA PRO A 291 0.91 22.94 -0.22
C PRO A 291 1.18 24.43 -0.49
N PRO A 292 2.46 24.86 -0.54
CA PRO A 292 2.81 26.24 -0.84
C PRO A 292 2.15 26.73 -2.14
N GLY A 293 1.56 27.92 -2.11
CA GLY A 293 0.82 28.53 -3.22
C GLY A 293 -0.64 28.09 -3.36
N TRP A 294 -1.13 27.18 -2.50
CA TRP A 294 -2.53 26.74 -2.49
C TRP A 294 -3.29 27.24 -1.27
N ILE A 295 -4.58 27.54 -1.47
CA ILE A 295 -5.52 27.85 -0.39
C ILE A 295 -6.48 26.68 -0.23
N LYS A 296 -6.80 26.34 1.02
CA LYS A 296 -7.77 25.29 1.35
C LYS A 296 -9.10 25.91 1.74
N LEU A 297 -10.19 25.38 1.19
CA LEU A 297 -11.57 25.75 1.50
C LEU A 297 -12.33 24.52 1.99
N ASN A 298 -12.66 24.49 3.27
CA ASN A 298 -13.59 23.51 3.82
C ASN A 298 -15.02 24.02 3.65
N ILE A 299 -15.88 23.23 3.00
CA ILE A 299 -17.30 23.56 2.83
C ILE A 299 -18.20 22.62 3.60
N TYR A 300 -19.32 23.15 4.07
CA TYR A 300 -20.36 22.37 4.72
C TYR A 300 -21.74 22.90 4.32
N GLY A 301 -22.69 22.00 4.14
CA GLY A 301 -24.08 22.32 3.85
C GLY A 301 -25.04 21.30 4.44
N ILE A 302 -26.10 21.79 5.07
CA ILE A 302 -27.20 21.01 5.62
C ILE A 302 -28.52 21.62 5.16
N GLY A 303 -29.43 20.78 4.67
CA GLY A 303 -30.76 21.18 4.24
C GLY A 303 -31.66 21.55 5.42
N THR A 304 -32.87 22.02 5.09
CA THR A 304 -33.90 22.36 6.06
C THR A 304 -34.31 21.14 6.89
N LYS A 305 -34.66 21.38 8.15
CA LYS A 305 -35.16 20.33 9.05
C LYS A 305 -36.31 20.86 9.90
N GLY A 306 -37.53 20.50 9.52
CA GLY A 306 -38.73 21.10 10.11
C GLY A 306 -38.74 22.60 9.86
N ASP A 307 -38.90 23.40 10.93
CA ASP A 307 -38.90 24.87 10.84
C ASP A 307 -37.49 25.49 10.77
N GLN A 308 -36.42 24.69 10.84
CA GLN A 308 -35.06 25.20 10.74
C GLN A 308 -34.66 25.39 9.27
N PRO A 309 -34.25 26.61 8.86
CA PRO A 309 -33.76 26.85 7.51
C PRO A 309 -32.48 26.04 7.27
N GLY A 310 -32.26 25.63 6.02
CA GLY A 310 -31.00 25.02 5.62
C GLY A 310 -29.87 26.03 5.82
N GLN A 311 -28.67 25.52 6.08
CA GLN A 311 -27.49 26.31 6.40
C GLN A 311 -26.31 25.84 5.57
N TYR A 312 -25.46 26.78 5.21
CA TYR A 312 -24.19 26.49 4.56
C TYR A 312 -23.08 27.35 5.13
N SER A 313 -21.84 26.90 4.97
CA SER A 313 -20.67 27.65 5.39
C SER A 313 -19.42 27.22 4.64
N GLY A 314 -18.41 28.08 4.66
CA GLY A 314 -17.07 27.69 4.27
C GLY A 314 -15.98 28.44 5.02
N ILE A 315 -14.83 27.80 5.12
CA ILE A 315 -13.66 28.28 5.88
C ILE A 315 -12.43 28.21 4.99
N PHE A 316 -11.77 29.35 4.81
CA PHE A 316 -10.51 29.44 4.08
C PHE A 316 -9.32 29.34 5.04
N GLN A 317 -8.36 28.48 4.69
CA GLN A 317 -7.13 28.24 5.43
C GLN A 317 -5.90 28.50 4.57
N ASP A 318 -4.88 29.10 5.18
CA ASP A 318 -3.57 29.33 4.55
C ASP A 318 -2.69 28.06 4.62
N GLU A 319 -1.47 28.17 4.08
CA GLU A 319 -0.44 27.11 4.07
C GLU A 319 -0.04 26.61 5.48
N LYS A 320 -0.42 27.32 6.54
CA LYS A 320 -0.19 26.91 7.94
C LYS A 320 -1.42 26.28 8.57
N GLY A 321 -2.47 26.04 7.80
CA GLY A 321 -3.78 25.59 8.29
C GLY A 321 -4.50 26.66 9.12
N LYS A 322 -4.06 27.92 9.06
CA LYS A 322 -4.68 29.00 9.83
C LYS A 322 -5.88 29.54 9.04
N CYS A 323 -7.04 29.51 9.67
CA CYS A 323 -8.22 30.18 9.14
C CYS A 323 -7.97 31.69 9.01
N PHE A 324 -8.15 32.23 7.81
CA PHE A 324 -8.00 33.66 7.53
C PHE A 324 -9.26 34.32 6.95
N ASP A 325 -10.21 33.54 6.43
CA ASP A 325 -11.52 34.02 6.00
C ASP A 325 -12.60 32.95 6.18
N ARG A 326 -13.87 33.35 6.26
CA ARG A 326 -15.01 32.45 6.44
C ARG A 326 -16.33 33.09 6.00
N TYR A 327 -17.28 32.26 5.58
CA TYR A 327 -18.63 32.69 5.27
C TYR A 327 -19.67 31.69 5.79
N ARG A 328 -20.89 32.17 5.99
CA ARG A 328 -22.07 31.35 6.28
C ARG A 328 -23.33 32.01 5.72
N GLY A 329 -24.35 31.22 5.48
CA GLY A 329 -25.64 31.71 5.03
C GLY A 329 -26.76 30.69 5.23
N TYR A 330 -27.96 31.12 4.88
CA TYR A 330 -29.17 30.31 4.93
C TYR A 330 -29.63 29.97 3.52
N ILE A 331 -30.24 28.80 3.36
CA ILE A 331 -30.81 28.33 2.10
C ILE A 331 -32.11 27.57 2.39
N ASP A 332 -33.14 27.82 1.59
CA ASP A 332 -34.44 27.16 1.70
C ASP A 332 -34.51 25.93 0.79
N VAL A 333 -33.77 24.88 1.15
CA VAL A 333 -33.74 23.59 0.44
C VAL A 333 -33.62 22.45 1.44
N GLU A 334 -34.35 21.35 1.23
CA GLU A 334 -34.27 20.14 2.08
C GLU A 334 -33.00 19.30 1.79
N ASP A 335 -32.43 19.43 0.59
CA ASP A 335 -31.32 18.58 0.14
C ASP A 335 -29.95 19.11 0.61
N ASN A 336 -29.25 18.30 1.41
CA ASN A 336 -27.88 18.56 1.87
C ASN A 336 -26.87 18.76 0.73
N VAL A 337 -27.04 18.05 -0.39
CA VAL A 337 -26.19 18.20 -1.58
C VAL A 337 -26.38 19.60 -2.17
N ILE A 338 -27.61 20.07 -2.28
CA ILE A 338 -27.90 21.42 -2.80
C ILE A 338 -27.35 22.50 -1.86
N ALA A 339 -27.52 22.33 -0.55
CA ALA A 339 -26.94 23.24 0.44
C ALA A 339 -25.41 23.28 0.36
N GLY A 340 -24.76 22.12 0.17
CA GLY A 340 -23.32 22.03 -0.03
C GLY A 340 -22.85 22.67 -1.35
N LEU A 341 -23.59 22.48 -2.44
CA LEU A 341 -23.28 23.11 -3.73
C LEU A 341 -23.38 24.63 -3.66
N GLU A 342 -24.33 25.14 -2.87
CA GLU A 342 -24.42 26.57 -2.59
C GLU A 342 -23.19 27.06 -1.82
N ALA A 343 -22.72 26.30 -0.81
CA ALA A 343 -21.47 26.61 -0.10
C ALA A 343 -20.31 26.73 -1.09
N LEU A 344 -20.10 25.72 -1.94
CA LEU A 344 -19.06 25.70 -2.97
C LEU A 344 -19.15 26.92 -3.88
N LYS A 345 -20.34 27.23 -4.39
CA LYS A 345 -20.58 28.36 -5.29
C LYS A 345 -20.18 29.68 -4.65
N ILE A 346 -20.60 29.93 -3.40
CA ILE A 346 -20.28 31.17 -2.68
C ILE A 346 -18.77 31.28 -2.45
N GLY A 347 -18.09 30.20 -2.06
CA GLY A 347 -16.64 30.19 -1.90
C GLY A 347 -15.89 30.49 -3.20
N LEU A 348 -16.29 29.85 -4.30
CA LEU A 348 -15.68 30.09 -5.62
C LEU A 348 -15.94 31.51 -6.12
N ALA A 349 -17.16 32.03 -5.97
CA ALA A 349 -17.51 33.39 -6.37
C ALA A 349 -16.66 34.42 -5.62
N GLY A 350 -16.51 34.26 -4.30
CA GLY A 350 -15.63 35.09 -3.48
C GLY A 350 -14.19 35.08 -4.02
N CYS A 351 -13.65 33.91 -4.35
CA CYS A 351 -12.32 33.79 -4.93
C CYS A 351 -12.17 34.50 -6.29
N VAL A 352 -13.16 34.39 -7.18
CA VAL A 352 -13.17 35.09 -8.49
C VAL A 352 -13.20 36.61 -8.30
N GLU A 353 -13.89 37.09 -7.26
CA GLU A 353 -13.97 38.51 -6.89
C GLU A 353 -12.73 39.02 -6.12
N GLY A 354 -11.75 38.15 -5.83
CA GLY A 354 -10.54 38.48 -5.09
C GLY A 354 -10.72 38.52 -3.56
N ARG A 355 -11.76 37.86 -3.04
CA ARG A 355 -12.15 37.82 -1.62
C ARG A 355 -12.45 36.38 -1.16
N PRO A 356 -11.42 35.57 -0.83
CA PRO A 356 -10.00 35.90 -0.82
C PRO A 356 -9.34 35.76 -2.20
N ASN A 357 -8.18 36.39 -2.40
CA ASN A 357 -7.43 36.25 -3.65
C ASN A 357 -6.77 34.87 -3.76
N ALA A 358 -7.56 33.88 -4.20
CA ALA A 358 -7.13 32.49 -4.37
C ALA A 358 -7.19 32.09 -5.85
N GLN A 359 -6.01 31.96 -6.48
CA GLN A 359 -5.90 31.46 -7.85
C GLN A 359 -5.84 29.93 -7.93
N LYS A 360 -5.37 29.29 -6.85
CA LYS A 360 -5.26 27.83 -6.69
C LYS A 360 -5.99 27.41 -5.41
N LEU A 361 -7.02 26.60 -5.55
CA LEU A 361 -7.95 26.26 -4.48
C LEU A 361 -8.10 24.73 -4.33
N ILE A 362 -7.95 24.25 -3.11
CA ILE A 362 -8.35 22.90 -2.70
C ILE A 362 -9.66 23.01 -1.93
N VAL A 363 -10.72 22.36 -2.41
CA VAL A 363 -12.01 22.31 -1.73
C VAL A 363 -12.23 20.92 -1.12
N GLU A 364 -12.54 20.92 0.17
CA GLU A 364 -12.82 19.73 0.95
C GLU A 364 -14.29 19.72 1.38
N SER A 365 -14.97 18.59 1.15
CA SER A 365 -16.36 18.38 1.59
C SER A 365 -16.51 17.02 2.25
N ASP A 366 -17.36 16.93 3.27
CA ASP A 366 -17.81 15.67 3.88
C ASP A 366 -19.01 15.03 3.15
N ASN A 367 -19.53 15.67 2.10
CA ASN A 367 -20.60 15.14 1.26
C ASN A 367 -20.02 14.48 0.00
N VAL A 368 -19.90 13.15 0.03
CA VAL A 368 -19.33 12.37 -1.09
C VAL A 368 -20.14 12.51 -2.39
N ILE A 369 -21.47 12.66 -2.29
CA ILE A 369 -22.37 12.77 -3.45
C ILE A 369 -22.13 14.10 -4.17
N LEU A 370 -21.98 15.19 -3.42
CA LEU A 370 -21.59 16.49 -3.97
C LEU A 370 -20.28 16.40 -4.74
N VAL A 371 -19.26 15.77 -4.15
CA VAL A 371 -17.94 15.63 -4.76
C VAL A 371 -18.04 14.86 -6.08
N HIS A 372 -18.80 13.77 -6.13
CA HIS A 372 -19.01 13.02 -7.37
C HIS A 372 -19.73 13.83 -8.45
N TYR A 373 -20.72 14.66 -8.09
CA TYR A 373 -21.39 15.55 -9.04
C TYR A 373 -20.47 16.62 -9.60
N VAL A 374 -19.68 17.28 -8.75
CA VAL A 374 -18.74 18.33 -9.17
C VAL A 374 -17.62 17.75 -10.04
N ASN A 375 -17.20 16.52 -9.76
CA ASN A 375 -16.18 15.83 -10.56
C ASN A 375 -16.76 15.14 -11.81
N GLY A 376 -18.06 15.27 -12.09
CA GLY A 376 -18.67 14.71 -13.31
C GLY A 376 -18.81 13.19 -13.33
N LEU A 377 -18.73 12.54 -12.16
CA LEU A 377 -18.82 11.08 -12.05
C LEU A 377 -20.26 10.57 -12.01
N PHE A 378 -21.17 11.36 -11.43
CA PHE A 378 -22.58 11.00 -11.33
C PHE A 378 -23.40 11.87 -12.29
N GLU A 379 -24.38 11.25 -12.95
CA GLU A 379 -25.33 11.96 -13.80
C GLU A 379 -26.30 12.79 -12.93
N PRO A 380 -26.27 14.13 -13.03
CA PRO A 380 -27.13 15.00 -12.22
C PRO A 380 -28.53 15.09 -12.84
N ASN A 381 -29.55 15.22 -11.98
CA ASN A 381 -30.87 15.67 -12.44
C ASN A 381 -30.84 17.15 -12.85
N ASP A 382 -31.91 17.64 -13.48
CA ASP A 382 -31.99 19.02 -13.98
C ASP A 382 -31.73 20.09 -12.90
N THR A 383 -32.22 19.86 -11.67
CA THR A 383 -32.04 20.79 -10.55
C THR A 383 -30.58 20.90 -10.14
N ILE A 384 -29.89 19.77 -9.98
CA ILE A 384 -28.47 19.71 -9.66
C ILE A 384 -27.65 20.28 -10.82
N MET A 385 -27.98 19.93 -12.06
CA MET A 385 -27.26 20.40 -13.24
C MET A 385 -27.37 21.92 -13.41
N HIS A 386 -28.51 22.53 -13.06
CA HIS A 386 -28.61 23.99 -13.06
C HIS A 386 -27.59 24.63 -12.11
N ARG A 387 -27.44 24.11 -10.89
CA ARG A 387 -26.47 24.59 -9.90
C ARG A 387 -25.02 24.34 -10.35
N LEU A 388 -24.75 23.16 -10.89
CA LEU A 388 -23.42 22.79 -11.38
C LEU A 388 -22.94 23.68 -12.53
N LYS A 389 -23.82 24.14 -13.42
CA LYS A 389 -23.43 25.07 -14.51
C LYS A 389 -22.76 26.34 -13.98
N GLU A 390 -23.34 26.96 -12.95
CA GLU A 390 -22.76 28.15 -12.30
C GLU A 390 -21.39 27.84 -11.68
N ILE A 391 -21.27 26.69 -11.01
CA ILE A 391 -20.01 26.23 -10.40
C ILE A 391 -18.94 25.97 -11.47
N PHE A 392 -19.28 25.29 -12.57
CA PHE A 392 -18.37 25.01 -13.67
C PHE A 392 -17.89 26.29 -14.36
N ASP A 393 -18.74 27.30 -14.48
CA ASP A 393 -18.34 28.60 -15.03
C ASP A 393 -17.36 29.34 -14.11
N LEU A 394 -17.50 29.21 -12.78
CA LEU A 394 -16.54 29.73 -11.81
C LEU A 394 -15.22 28.95 -11.83
N GLN A 395 -15.26 27.63 -11.93
CA GLN A 395 -14.07 26.76 -12.01
C GLN A 395 -13.23 27.00 -13.28
N LYS A 396 -13.79 27.58 -14.35
CA LYS A 396 -13.00 28.02 -15.52
C LYS A 396 -12.04 29.17 -15.20
N ARG A 397 -12.23 29.89 -14.08
CA ARG A 397 -11.46 31.09 -13.71
C ARG A 397 -10.48 30.84 -12.56
N ILE A 398 -10.59 29.70 -11.88
CA ILE A 398 -9.77 29.34 -10.72
C ILE A 398 -9.30 27.91 -10.91
N THR A 399 -8.01 27.66 -10.71
CA THR A 399 -7.50 26.29 -10.63
C THR A 399 -8.03 25.66 -9.35
N CYS A 400 -8.97 24.72 -9.46
CA CYS A 400 -9.71 24.18 -8.32
C CYS A 400 -9.71 22.64 -8.33
N ALA A 401 -9.43 22.07 -7.16
CA ALA A 401 -9.50 20.65 -6.87
C ALA A 401 -10.59 20.39 -5.83
N VAL A 402 -11.54 19.49 -6.08
CA VAL A 402 -12.62 19.15 -5.12
C VAL A 402 -12.56 17.68 -4.74
N TYR A 403 -12.43 17.38 -3.44
CA TYR A 403 -12.40 16.00 -2.96
C TYR A 403 -13.09 15.81 -1.60
N HIS A 404 -13.33 14.54 -1.27
CA HIS A 404 -14.02 14.13 -0.06
C HIS A 404 -13.06 14.00 1.15
N ILE A 405 -13.49 14.54 2.29
CA ILE A 405 -12.92 14.31 3.63
C ILE A 405 -13.95 13.69 4.55
N TYR A 406 -13.52 13.13 5.69
CA TYR A 406 -14.47 12.62 6.69
C TYR A 406 -14.96 13.73 7.62
N GLU A 407 -16.12 13.53 8.23
CA GLU A 407 -16.81 14.53 9.05
C GLU A 407 -15.97 15.07 10.22
N GLU A 408 -15.07 14.26 10.78
CA GLU A 408 -14.17 14.64 11.88
C GLU A 408 -13.07 15.62 11.44
N THR A 409 -12.77 15.66 10.14
CA THR A 409 -11.88 16.67 9.57
C THR A 409 -12.63 17.97 9.28
N ASN A 410 -13.94 17.89 9.01
CA ASN A 410 -14.76 19.02 8.58
C ASN A 410 -15.48 19.75 9.73
N GLU A 411 -15.17 19.41 10.99
CA GLU A 411 -15.91 19.89 12.17
C GLU A 411 -15.99 21.40 12.24
N THR A 412 -14.92 22.11 11.87
CA THR A 412 -14.88 23.58 11.96
C THR A 412 -15.91 24.22 11.01
N ALA A 413 -16.04 23.70 9.79
CA ALA A 413 -17.04 24.20 8.83
C ALA A 413 -18.45 23.82 9.29
N ARG A 414 -18.65 22.57 9.71
CA ARG A 414 -19.93 22.12 10.29
C ARG A 414 -20.39 22.98 11.46
N ASP A 415 -19.52 23.23 12.43
CA ASP A 415 -19.80 24.08 13.59
C ASP A 415 -20.12 25.51 13.18
N LEU A 416 -19.47 26.05 12.14
CA LEU A 416 -19.73 27.41 11.66
C LEU A 416 -21.16 27.55 11.10
N ALA A 417 -21.66 26.53 10.40
CA ALA A 417 -23.05 26.48 9.95
C ALA A 417 -24.02 26.35 11.14
N LEU A 418 -23.77 25.41 12.05
CA LEU A 418 -24.72 25.01 13.10
C LEU A 418 -24.76 25.93 14.34
N ARG A 419 -23.75 26.77 14.58
CA ARG A 419 -23.74 27.75 15.70
C ARG A 419 -24.63 28.99 15.43
N GLY A 420 -25.64 28.85 14.58
CA GLY A 420 -26.54 29.92 14.12
C GLY A 420 -27.92 29.83 14.73
#